data_AF-A0A2E3MCU1-F1
#
_entry.id   AF-A0A2E3MCU1-F1
#
_cell.length_a   1.000
_cell.length_b   1.000
_cell.length_c   1.000
_cell.angle_alpha   90.00
_cell.angle_beta   90.00
_cell.angle_gamma   90.00
#
_symmetry.space_group_name_H-M   'P 1'
#
loop_
_entity.id
_entity.type
_entity.pdbx_description
1 polymer ?
#
loop_
_entity_poly.entity_id
_entity_poly.type
_entity_poly.pdbx_seq_one_letter_code
_entity_poly.pdbx_strand_id
1 'polypeptide(L)'
;MSCAAFAGCLGSDDDEKEEESNDSVDEKPAWLDASDAGYTYASNVDNHRSLMNDLCEIKAAASSDGGYDFTGAKEIYMNGKNAQKSDGSFRTLAGFASATGKNHDYDSYYGMNGSVDAHIMAALDGTGDFEGTSDTVRYQGTAKLTVNLGMVAYTLHELNAAILKAEAGNWGTDDAQHAWDEGWAFFHGPDEHYGCSPAKVMEKRAADFGTADADGVAATFAATEAAMNAGLTALQNEDMQGVVDARDEVLKNLVIVYSQAVLKYTSKMDSNTTAEKYQAEGYAFWKAIEAYAAPHMHDGCYNMAVGHKVMMMGEIDASACDAFIWTNGSQEENGTADTCYNTVNHMVSTDATDEAGCDGYTSQYYMDNYAATM
;
A
#
# COMPACT_ATOMS: atom_id res chain seq x y z
N MET A 1 29.45 -13.69 30.68
CA MET A 1 29.34 -12.30 31.20
C MET A 1 28.24 -11.65 30.39
N SER A 2 27.09 -11.45 31.05
CA SER A 2 25.82 -10.78 30.66
C SER A 2 25.40 -10.90 29.17
N CYS A 3 24.46 -11.77 28.75
CA CYS A 3 23.06 -11.96 29.17
C CYS A 3 22.30 -10.65 29.43
N ALA A 4 21.52 -10.24 28.44
CA ALA A 4 20.34 -9.39 28.61
C ALA A 4 19.19 -10.04 27.83
N ALA A 5 18.27 -10.63 28.58
CA ALA A 5 16.98 -11.09 28.12
C ALA A 5 16.04 -9.89 28.03
N PHE A 6 15.30 -9.76 26.92
CA PHE A 6 14.08 -8.97 26.86
C PHE A 6 12.91 -9.95 26.73
N ALA A 7 12.38 -10.35 27.89
CA ALA A 7 11.05 -10.89 28.02
C ALA A 7 10.10 -9.69 28.19
N GLY A 8 9.07 -9.61 27.36
CA GLY A 8 8.09 -8.51 27.39
C GLY A 8 6.74 -8.94 26.82
N CYS A 9 5.93 -9.54 27.70
CA CYS A 9 4.47 -9.66 27.65
C CYS A 9 3.82 -10.21 26.36
N LEU A 10 3.91 -11.54 26.21
CA LEU A 10 2.80 -12.32 25.68
C LEU A 10 1.69 -12.28 26.75
N GLY A 11 0.55 -11.67 26.41
CA GLY A 11 -0.66 -11.80 27.20
C GLY A 11 -1.15 -13.24 27.08
N SER A 12 -0.97 -14.01 28.14
CA SER A 12 -1.58 -15.31 28.34
C SER A 12 -3.04 -15.14 28.72
N ASP A 13 -3.95 -15.48 27.82
CA ASP A 13 -5.31 -15.87 28.19
C ASP A 13 -5.45 -17.35 27.85
N ASP A 14 -5.11 -18.17 28.85
CA ASP A 14 -5.53 -19.56 28.94
C ASP A 14 -7.05 -19.59 29.11
N ASP A 15 -7.77 -20.18 28.16
CA ASP A 15 -9.08 -20.77 28.42
C ASP A 15 -9.22 -22.06 27.60
N GLU A 16 -8.58 -23.13 28.09
CA GLU A 16 -9.05 -24.49 27.84
C GLU A 16 -10.43 -24.67 28.51
N LYS A 17 -11.51 -24.55 27.73
CA LYS A 17 -12.79 -25.17 28.04
C LYS A 17 -13.48 -25.69 26.79
N GLU A 18 -13.46 -27.01 26.63
CA GLU A 18 -14.50 -27.75 25.93
C GLU A 18 -15.84 -27.47 26.62
N GLU A 19 -16.70 -26.64 26.03
CA GLU A 19 -18.13 -26.64 26.33
C GLU A 19 -18.93 -26.52 25.02
N GLU A 20 -19.54 -27.64 24.62
CA GLU A 20 -20.72 -27.61 23.75
C GLU A 20 -21.77 -26.71 24.42
N SER A 21 -22.00 -25.49 23.90
CA SER A 21 -23.14 -24.69 24.32
C SER A 21 -23.71 -23.85 23.19
N ASN A 22 -24.79 -24.38 22.64
CA ASN A 22 -25.99 -23.68 22.20
C ASN A 22 -25.78 -22.43 21.35
N ASP A 23 -25.56 -22.70 20.07
CA ASP A 23 -25.70 -21.87 18.89
C ASP A 23 -26.93 -20.93 18.95
N SER A 24 -26.77 -19.74 19.52
CA SER A 24 -27.52 -18.59 19.05
C SER A 24 -26.84 -18.13 17.78
N VAL A 25 -27.24 -18.74 16.66
CA VAL A 25 -26.82 -18.37 15.31
C VAL A 25 -27.11 -16.88 15.14
N ASP A 26 -26.11 -16.02 15.28
CA ASP A 26 -26.12 -14.75 14.55
C ASP A 26 -26.19 -15.16 13.10
N GLU A 27 -27.37 -14.97 12.49
CA GLU A 27 -27.69 -15.51 11.17
C GLU A 27 -26.70 -14.90 10.16
N LYS A 28 -25.68 -15.70 9.79
CA LYS A 28 -24.69 -15.37 8.77
C LYS A 28 -25.41 -14.68 7.61
N PRO A 29 -25.07 -13.43 7.26
CA PRO A 29 -25.72 -12.74 6.16
C PRO A 29 -25.76 -13.62 4.92
N ALA A 30 -26.95 -13.76 4.30
CA ALA A 30 -27.17 -14.71 3.21
C ALA A 30 -26.34 -14.43 1.94
N TRP A 31 -25.69 -13.27 1.88
CA TRP A 31 -24.79 -12.85 0.81
C TRP A 31 -23.32 -13.26 1.04
N LEU A 32 -22.97 -13.78 2.22
CA LEU A 32 -21.62 -14.26 2.48
C LEU A 32 -21.43 -15.66 1.92
N ASP A 33 -20.89 -15.76 0.70
CA ASP A 33 -20.56 -17.04 0.07
C ASP A 33 -19.30 -17.70 0.66
N ALA A 34 -19.06 -18.97 0.31
CA ALA A 34 -17.84 -19.70 0.68
C ALA A 34 -16.61 -19.29 -0.17
N SER A 35 -16.84 -18.54 -1.23
CA SER A 35 -15.82 -18.08 -2.18
C SER A 35 -16.21 -16.73 -2.77
N ASP A 36 -15.24 -15.90 -3.09
CA ASP A 36 -15.42 -14.64 -3.82
C ASP A 36 -14.43 -14.57 -4.98
N ALA A 37 -14.91 -14.19 -6.17
CA ALA A 37 -14.13 -14.09 -7.42
C ALA A 37 -13.06 -15.17 -7.62
N GLY A 38 -13.46 -16.45 -7.51
CA GLY A 38 -12.59 -17.61 -7.79
C GLY A 38 -11.69 -18.05 -6.64
N TYR A 39 -11.66 -17.33 -5.51
CA TYR A 39 -10.94 -17.73 -4.30
C TYR A 39 -11.88 -18.40 -3.30
N THR A 40 -11.53 -19.61 -2.82
CA THR A 40 -12.30 -20.31 -1.78
C THR A 40 -11.58 -20.22 -0.44
N TYR A 41 -12.25 -19.69 0.57
CA TYR A 41 -11.68 -19.49 1.90
C TYR A 41 -11.43 -20.83 2.61
N ALA A 42 -10.29 -20.95 3.30
CA ALA A 42 -9.98 -22.11 4.14
C ALA A 42 -10.52 -21.97 5.59
N SER A 43 -10.87 -20.75 5.99
CA SER A 43 -11.29 -20.37 7.34
C SER A 43 -12.46 -19.38 7.31
N ASN A 44 -13.10 -19.16 8.46
CA ASN A 44 -14.23 -18.23 8.55
C ASN A 44 -13.74 -16.78 8.75
N VAL A 45 -13.72 -16.00 7.67
CA VAL A 45 -13.37 -14.57 7.69
C VAL A 45 -14.57 -13.65 7.41
N ASP A 46 -15.79 -14.13 7.64
CA ASP A 46 -17.04 -13.41 7.33
C ASP A 46 -17.12 -12.02 7.99
N ASN A 47 -16.59 -11.91 9.20
CA ASN A 47 -16.53 -10.64 9.92
C ASN A 47 -15.59 -9.61 9.24
N HIS A 48 -14.47 -10.07 8.67
CA HIS A 48 -13.55 -9.22 7.91
C HIS A 48 -14.16 -8.82 6.56
N ARG A 49 -14.81 -9.76 5.87
CA ARG A 49 -15.52 -9.50 4.61
C ARG A 49 -16.59 -8.42 4.79
N SER A 50 -17.25 -8.40 5.95
CA SER A 50 -18.30 -7.42 6.27
C SER A 50 -17.81 -5.97 6.38
N LEU A 51 -16.51 -5.73 6.62
CA LEU A 51 -15.92 -4.38 6.63
C LEU A 51 -15.99 -3.71 5.25
N MET A 52 -16.14 -4.47 4.17
CA MET A 52 -16.30 -3.92 2.83
C MET A 52 -17.59 -3.10 2.70
N ASN A 53 -18.65 -3.47 3.44
CA ASN A 53 -19.87 -2.68 3.47
C ASN A 53 -19.67 -1.37 4.25
N ASP A 54 -18.90 -1.37 5.33
CA ASP A 54 -18.52 -0.13 6.05
C ASP A 54 -17.82 0.86 5.10
N LEU A 55 -16.94 0.39 4.21
CA LEU A 55 -16.30 1.25 3.18
C LEU A 55 -17.31 1.84 2.19
N CYS A 56 -18.27 1.03 1.74
CA CYS A 56 -19.33 1.53 0.85
C CYS A 56 -20.13 2.64 1.52
N GLU A 57 -20.48 2.46 2.80
CA GLU A 57 -21.27 3.42 3.56
C GLU A 57 -20.49 4.69 3.92
N ILE A 58 -19.19 4.58 4.27
CA ILE A 58 -18.29 5.72 4.45
C ILE A 58 -18.22 6.56 3.18
N LYS A 59 -18.01 5.91 2.03
CA LYS A 59 -17.96 6.58 0.74
C LYS A 59 -19.29 7.26 0.39
N ALA A 60 -20.41 6.60 0.68
CA ALA A 60 -21.74 7.17 0.43
C ALA A 60 -21.98 8.41 1.30
N ALA A 61 -21.72 8.32 2.61
CA ALA A 61 -21.88 9.42 3.56
C ALA A 61 -21.00 10.63 3.20
N ALA A 62 -19.72 10.40 2.90
CA ALA A 62 -18.77 11.47 2.56
C ALA A 62 -19.02 12.10 1.17
N SER A 63 -19.85 11.49 0.32
CA SER A 63 -20.13 12.01 -1.03
C SER A 63 -21.06 13.22 -1.03
N SER A 64 -21.12 13.93 -2.16
CA SER A 64 -22.10 15.01 -2.35
C SER A 64 -23.55 14.54 -2.25
N ASP A 65 -23.82 13.29 -2.65
CA ASP A 65 -25.16 12.70 -2.59
C ASP A 65 -25.58 12.41 -1.14
N GLY A 66 -24.60 12.13 -0.28
CA GLY A 66 -24.76 12.05 1.17
C GLY A 66 -24.80 13.41 1.87
N GLY A 67 -24.70 14.52 1.12
CA GLY A 67 -24.65 15.87 1.69
C GLY A 67 -23.33 16.20 2.40
N TYR A 68 -22.25 15.49 2.07
CA TYR A 68 -20.94 15.62 2.71
C TYR A 68 -20.97 15.37 4.23
N ASP A 69 -21.59 14.26 4.64
CA ASP A 69 -21.65 13.84 6.05
C ASP A 69 -20.34 13.19 6.50
N PHE A 70 -19.29 14.01 6.65
CA PHE A 70 -17.99 13.57 7.16
C PHE A 70 -18.06 13.07 8.60
N THR A 71 -19.00 13.58 9.40
CA THR A 71 -19.21 13.11 10.78
C THR A 71 -19.77 11.69 10.77
N GLY A 72 -20.79 11.39 9.97
CA GLY A 72 -21.32 10.05 9.80
C GLY A 72 -20.31 9.09 9.18
N ALA A 73 -19.52 9.55 8.19
CA ALA A 73 -18.42 8.77 7.63
C ALA A 73 -17.38 8.41 8.70
N LYS A 74 -17.00 9.37 9.55
CA LYS A 74 -16.06 9.16 10.66
C LYS A 74 -16.62 8.20 11.71
N GLU A 75 -17.91 8.32 12.02
CA GLU A 75 -18.58 7.42 12.97
C GLU A 75 -18.49 5.96 12.52
N ILE A 76 -18.78 5.69 11.23
CA ILE A 76 -18.66 4.33 10.67
C ILE A 76 -17.19 3.86 10.71
N TYR A 77 -16.23 4.72 10.34
CA TYR A 77 -14.81 4.37 10.36
C TYR A 77 -14.32 3.98 11.76
N MET A 78 -14.69 4.78 12.78
CA MET A 78 -14.22 4.63 14.16
C MET A 78 -14.92 3.49 14.89
N ASN A 79 -16.23 3.35 14.70
CA ASN A 79 -17.07 2.50 15.55
C ASN A 79 -17.58 1.25 14.80
N GLY A 80 -17.37 1.16 13.49
CA GLY A 80 -17.86 0.06 12.66
C GLY A 80 -19.39 0.04 12.56
N LYS A 81 -19.93 -0.72 11.61
CA LYS A 81 -21.38 -0.87 11.47
C LYS A 81 -21.83 -2.24 10.99
N ASN A 82 -21.03 -2.93 10.19
CA ASN A 82 -21.45 -4.17 9.54
C ASN A 82 -20.71 -5.42 10.04
N ALA A 83 -19.60 -5.26 10.77
CA ALA A 83 -18.76 -6.36 11.24
C ALA A 83 -18.93 -6.65 12.76
N GLN A 84 -20.12 -7.08 13.19
CA GLN A 84 -20.42 -7.34 14.61
C GLN A 84 -19.78 -8.65 15.10
N LYS A 85 -19.06 -8.59 16.24
CA LYS A 85 -18.49 -9.73 16.94
C LYS A 85 -19.51 -10.36 17.88
N SER A 86 -19.22 -11.56 18.38
CA SER A 86 -20.07 -12.30 19.31
C SER A 86 -20.32 -11.58 20.65
N ASP A 87 -19.42 -10.68 21.07
CA ASP A 87 -19.60 -9.84 22.27
C ASP A 87 -20.49 -8.61 22.05
N GLY A 88 -21.02 -8.45 20.82
CA GLY A 88 -21.84 -7.33 20.40
C GLY A 88 -21.06 -6.08 19.97
N SER A 89 -19.73 -6.06 20.17
CA SER A 89 -18.86 -4.99 19.65
C SER A 89 -18.63 -5.15 18.15
N PHE A 90 -18.10 -4.12 17.48
CA PHE A 90 -17.79 -4.17 16.06
C PHE A 90 -16.29 -4.24 15.82
N ARG A 91 -15.87 -4.94 14.76
CA ARG A 91 -14.57 -4.65 14.12
C ARG A 91 -14.68 -3.31 13.43
N THR A 92 -13.59 -2.55 13.42
CA THR A 92 -13.58 -1.17 12.92
C THR A 92 -12.38 -0.96 12.02
N LEU A 93 -12.56 -0.18 10.95
CA LEU A 93 -11.47 0.18 10.04
C LEU A 93 -10.37 0.96 10.78
N ALA A 94 -10.76 1.81 11.73
CA ALA A 94 -9.83 2.52 12.62
C ALA A 94 -9.00 1.57 13.48
N GLY A 95 -9.59 0.51 14.02
CA GLY A 95 -8.88 -0.46 14.87
C GLY A 95 -7.78 -1.21 14.12
N PHE A 96 -7.97 -1.45 12.83
CA PHE A 96 -6.91 -1.98 11.97
C PHE A 96 -5.85 -0.91 11.67
N ALA A 97 -6.25 0.36 11.54
CA ALA A 97 -5.40 1.47 11.08
C ALA A 97 -4.45 2.01 12.13
N SER A 98 -4.91 2.06 13.37
CA SER A 98 -4.22 2.72 14.47
C SER A 98 -3.20 1.81 15.16
N ALA A 99 -3.05 0.56 14.71
CA ALA A 99 -2.31 -0.46 15.44
C ALA A 99 -0.80 -0.41 15.14
N THR A 100 0.01 -0.27 16.19
CA THR A 100 1.46 -0.37 16.11
C THR A 100 1.89 -1.80 15.78
N GLY A 101 2.92 -1.97 14.95
CA GLY A 101 3.48 -3.29 14.65
C GLY A 101 2.65 -4.10 13.64
N LYS A 102 1.75 -3.42 12.92
CA LYS A 102 1.14 -3.96 11.71
C LYS A 102 2.23 -3.95 10.64
N ASN A 103 2.74 -5.13 10.29
CA ASN A 103 3.87 -5.34 9.37
C ASN A 103 3.52 -4.99 7.90
N HIS A 104 3.01 -3.78 7.65
CA HIS A 104 2.67 -3.23 6.33
C HIS A 104 3.62 -2.09 5.92
N ASP A 105 4.81 -2.01 6.53
CA ASP A 105 5.90 -1.06 6.25
C ASP A 105 5.62 0.44 6.47
N TYR A 106 4.36 0.91 6.42
CA TYR A 106 3.99 2.32 6.56
C TYR A 106 4.47 2.98 7.87
N ASP A 107 4.30 2.33 9.02
CA ASP A 107 4.71 2.93 10.30
C ASP A 107 6.23 3.14 10.38
N SER A 108 6.99 2.18 9.85
CA SER A 108 8.45 2.30 9.71
C SER A 108 8.81 3.40 8.71
N TYR A 109 8.13 3.44 7.56
CA TYR A 109 8.35 4.42 6.51
C TYR A 109 8.13 5.86 6.99
N TYR A 110 7.02 6.14 7.67
CA TYR A 110 6.71 7.46 8.21
C TYR A 110 7.37 7.74 9.56
N GLY A 111 8.05 6.75 10.17
CA GLY A 111 8.57 6.85 11.53
C GLY A 111 7.47 7.18 12.56
N MET A 112 6.23 6.75 12.30
CA MET A 112 5.03 7.12 13.05
C MET A 112 4.12 5.91 13.20
N ASN A 113 3.83 5.52 14.44
CA ASN A 113 2.85 4.46 14.72
C ASN A 113 1.44 4.90 14.32
N GLY A 114 0.68 4.02 13.68
CA GLY A 114 -0.68 4.32 13.24
C GLY A 114 -0.73 5.35 12.10
N SER A 115 0.31 5.38 11.26
CA SER A 115 0.43 6.34 10.16
C SER A 115 -0.73 6.25 9.15
N VAL A 116 -1.22 5.03 8.89
CA VAL A 116 -2.39 4.77 8.05
C VAL A 116 -3.64 5.46 8.62
N ASP A 117 -3.89 5.30 9.93
CA ASP A 117 -5.01 5.96 10.61
C ASP A 117 -4.89 7.48 10.53
N ALA A 118 -3.69 8.00 10.81
CA ALA A 118 -3.45 9.45 10.81
C ALA A 118 -3.82 10.09 9.46
N HIS A 119 -3.47 9.46 8.34
CA HIS A 119 -3.83 9.96 7.01
C HIS A 119 -5.34 9.89 6.74
N ILE A 120 -6.01 8.79 7.11
CA ILE A 120 -7.46 8.65 6.91
C ILE A 120 -8.22 9.64 7.79
N MET A 121 -7.82 9.77 9.05
CA MET A 121 -8.40 10.69 10.01
C MET A 121 -8.19 12.16 9.62
N ALA A 122 -7.04 12.52 9.04
CA ALA A 122 -6.82 13.86 8.51
C ALA A 122 -7.87 14.23 7.44
N ALA A 123 -8.20 13.30 6.54
CA ALA A 123 -9.27 13.52 5.57
C ALA A 123 -10.65 13.58 6.23
N LEU A 124 -10.95 12.64 7.13
CA LEU A 124 -12.23 12.61 7.85
C LEU A 124 -12.47 13.83 8.72
N ASP A 125 -11.44 14.47 9.26
CA ASP A 125 -11.52 15.66 10.11
C ASP A 125 -11.30 16.97 9.34
N GLY A 126 -10.77 16.92 8.11
CA GLY A 126 -10.45 18.11 7.33
C GLY A 126 -9.24 18.85 7.89
N THR A 127 -8.23 18.09 8.35
CA THR A 127 -6.99 18.59 8.94
C THR A 127 -5.78 18.12 8.12
N GLY A 128 -4.58 18.55 8.48
CA GLY A 128 -3.36 18.18 7.76
C GLY A 128 -3.43 18.60 6.29
N ASP A 129 -3.16 17.67 5.38
CA ASP A 129 -3.20 17.91 3.93
C ASP A 129 -4.60 18.29 3.39
N PHE A 130 -5.64 18.14 4.21
CA PHE A 130 -7.02 18.49 3.88
C PHE A 130 -7.50 19.80 4.51
N GLU A 131 -6.67 20.48 5.29
CA GLU A 131 -7.03 21.75 5.93
C GLU A 131 -7.31 22.84 4.88
N GLY A 132 -8.46 23.50 4.99
CA GLY A 132 -8.87 24.56 4.07
C GLY A 132 -9.24 24.09 2.65
N THR A 133 -9.25 22.78 2.39
CA THR A 133 -9.67 22.23 1.10
C THR A 133 -11.19 22.21 0.94
N SER A 134 -11.68 22.03 -0.30
CA SER A 134 -13.12 21.91 -0.56
C SER A 134 -13.67 20.56 -0.09
N ASP A 135 -14.98 20.48 0.18
CA ASP A 135 -15.64 19.21 0.52
C ASP A 135 -15.47 18.15 -0.58
N THR A 136 -15.35 18.56 -1.84
CA THR A 136 -15.05 17.63 -2.94
C THR A 136 -13.67 16.99 -2.81
N VAL A 137 -12.66 17.76 -2.42
CA VAL A 137 -11.29 17.28 -2.17
C VAL A 137 -11.27 16.38 -0.96
N ARG A 138 -11.89 16.81 0.14
CA ARG A 138 -12.00 16.03 1.38
C ARG A 138 -12.76 14.71 1.19
N TYR A 139 -13.80 14.69 0.37
CA TYR A 139 -14.48 13.47 -0.07
C TYR A 139 -13.53 12.53 -0.81
N GLN A 140 -12.74 13.03 -1.78
CA GLN A 140 -11.74 12.18 -2.44
C GLN A 140 -10.73 11.62 -1.45
N GLY A 141 -10.19 12.44 -0.55
CA GLY A 141 -9.31 11.97 0.52
C GLY A 141 -9.94 10.86 1.34
N THR A 142 -11.13 11.11 1.89
CA THR A 142 -11.87 10.15 2.74
C THR A 142 -12.11 8.84 2.00
N ALA A 143 -12.73 8.89 0.81
CA ALA A 143 -13.11 7.69 0.08
C ALA A 143 -11.90 6.93 -0.48
N LYS A 144 -10.84 7.63 -0.92
CA LYS A 144 -9.69 7.00 -1.56
C LYS A 144 -8.65 6.53 -0.56
N LEU A 145 -8.36 7.26 0.51
CA LEU A 145 -7.41 6.80 1.52
C LEU A 145 -7.97 5.59 2.27
N THR A 146 -9.23 5.61 2.68
CA THR A 146 -9.82 4.49 3.42
C THR A 146 -9.79 3.18 2.61
N VAL A 147 -10.12 3.24 1.32
CA VAL A 147 -10.08 2.06 0.45
C VAL A 147 -8.65 1.71 0.04
N ASN A 148 -7.85 2.66 -0.45
CA ASN A 148 -6.60 2.33 -1.13
C ASN A 148 -5.40 2.31 -0.19
N LEU A 149 -5.30 3.24 0.76
CA LEU A 149 -4.24 3.18 1.76
C LEU A 149 -4.62 2.14 2.83
N GLY A 150 -5.80 2.28 3.43
CA GLY A 150 -6.26 1.42 4.53
C GLY A 150 -6.32 -0.06 4.17
N MET A 151 -7.16 -0.43 3.19
CA MET A 151 -7.39 -1.86 2.91
C MET A 151 -6.19 -2.54 2.25
N VAL A 152 -5.37 -1.82 1.48
CA VAL A 152 -4.13 -2.40 0.91
C VAL A 152 -3.09 -2.61 1.99
N ALA A 153 -2.95 -1.66 2.93
CA ALA A 153 -2.09 -1.86 4.09
C ALA A 153 -2.50 -3.10 4.89
N TYR A 154 -3.80 -3.37 5.09
CA TYR A 154 -4.23 -4.59 5.77
C TYR A 154 -4.09 -5.85 4.94
N THR A 155 -4.37 -5.77 3.64
CA THR A 155 -4.10 -6.89 2.74
C THR A 155 -2.67 -7.36 2.94
N LEU A 156 -1.70 -6.45 2.83
CA LEU A 156 -0.28 -6.78 2.96
C LEU A 156 0.12 -7.13 4.39
N HIS A 157 -0.47 -6.50 5.40
CA HIS A 157 -0.29 -6.89 6.80
C HIS A 157 -0.65 -8.36 7.01
N GLU A 158 -1.81 -8.80 6.53
CA GLU A 158 -2.30 -10.16 6.78
C GLU A 158 -1.52 -11.20 5.97
N LEU A 159 -1.11 -10.90 4.73
CA LEU A 159 -0.21 -11.80 3.99
C LEU A 159 1.15 -11.93 4.69
N ASN A 160 1.70 -10.85 5.25
CA ASN A 160 2.93 -10.89 6.03
C ASN A 160 2.72 -11.62 7.37
N ALA A 161 1.56 -11.48 8.01
CA ALA A 161 1.21 -12.22 9.21
C ALA A 161 1.09 -13.72 8.94
N ALA A 162 0.54 -14.12 7.79
CA ALA A 162 0.49 -15.52 7.37
C ALA A 162 1.89 -16.13 7.25
N ILE A 163 2.82 -15.41 6.61
CA ILE A 163 4.23 -15.83 6.51
C ILE A 163 4.85 -15.98 7.91
N LEU A 164 4.71 -14.99 8.78
CA LEU A 164 5.28 -15.03 10.14
C LEU A 164 4.71 -16.18 10.99
N LYS A 165 3.40 -16.44 10.88
CA LYS A 165 2.76 -17.57 11.57
C LYS A 165 3.28 -18.91 11.02
N ALA A 166 3.41 -19.03 9.70
CA ALA A 166 3.99 -20.20 9.05
C ALA A 166 5.46 -20.43 9.45
N GLU A 167 6.28 -19.38 9.57
CA GLU A 167 7.66 -19.45 10.04
C GLU A 167 7.74 -19.96 11.49
N ALA A 168 6.75 -19.63 12.31
CA ALA A 168 6.60 -20.15 13.66
C ALA A 168 6.08 -21.61 13.72
N GLY A 169 5.77 -22.22 12.58
CA GLY A 169 5.23 -23.58 12.47
C GLY A 169 3.70 -23.67 12.56
N ASN A 170 3.00 -22.54 12.58
CA ASN A 170 1.55 -22.45 12.75
C ASN A 170 0.83 -22.33 11.39
N TRP A 171 0.81 -23.42 10.62
CA TRP A 171 0.30 -23.45 9.25
C TRP A 171 -1.23 -23.57 9.12
N GLY A 172 -1.93 -23.82 10.23
CA GLY A 172 -3.32 -24.24 10.24
C GLY A 172 -4.35 -23.17 9.82
N THR A 173 -5.60 -23.62 9.72
CA THR A 173 -6.78 -22.82 9.37
C THR A 173 -7.16 -21.77 10.40
N ASP A 174 -6.64 -21.88 11.63
CA ASP A 174 -6.84 -20.89 12.69
C ASP A 174 -5.65 -19.90 12.78
N ASP A 175 -4.60 -20.12 11.99
CA ASP A 175 -3.33 -19.40 12.06
C ASP A 175 -2.93 -18.76 10.73
N ALA A 176 -1.98 -19.36 9.99
CA ALA A 176 -1.42 -18.78 8.78
C ALA A 176 -2.43 -18.76 7.62
N GLN A 177 -3.22 -19.83 7.46
CA GLN A 177 -4.29 -19.85 6.45
C GLN A 177 -5.39 -18.84 6.79
N HIS A 178 -5.70 -18.64 8.07
CA HIS A 178 -6.65 -17.61 8.49
C HIS A 178 -6.20 -16.20 8.09
N ALA A 179 -4.95 -15.86 8.40
CA ALA A 179 -4.40 -14.56 8.00
C ALA A 179 -4.38 -14.39 6.48
N TRP A 180 -4.06 -15.45 5.73
CA TRP A 180 -4.08 -15.39 4.27
C TRP A 180 -5.49 -15.13 3.72
N ASP A 181 -6.50 -15.79 4.27
CA ASP A 181 -7.91 -15.56 3.96
C ASP A 181 -8.37 -14.12 4.33
N GLU A 182 -7.92 -13.60 5.47
CA GLU A 182 -8.19 -12.21 5.90
C GLU A 182 -7.62 -11.21 4.88
N GLY A 183 -6.43 -11.49 4.33
CA GLY A 183 -5.85 -10.70 3.24
C GLY A 183 -6.76 -10.60 2.01
N TRP A 184 -7.37 -11.71 1.58
CA TRP A 184 -8.36 -11.68 0.48
C TRP A 184 -9.63 -10.92 0.86
N ALA A 185 -10.11 -11.08 2.10
CA ALA A 185 -11.27 -10.35 2.61
C ALA A 185 -11.06 -8.82 2.59
N PHE A 186 -9.85 -8.34 2.90
CA PHE A 186 -9.53 -6.92 2.81
C PHE A 186 -9.35 -6.43 1.36
N PHE A 187 -8.77 -7.25 0.49
CA PHE A 187 -8.48 -6.86 -0.89
C PHE A 187 -9.70 -6.89 -1.82
N HIS A 188 -10.46 -7.98 -1.77
CA HIS A 188 -11.60 -8.24 -2.64
C HIS A 188 -12.92 -8.00 -1.93
N GLY A 189 -13.05 -8.55 -0.71
CA GLY A 189 -14.29 -8.59 0.05
C GLY A 189 -15.34 -9.49 -0.60
N PRO A 190 -16.61 -9.39 -0.18
CA PRO A 190 -17.71 -10.15 -0.77
C PRO A 190 -18.09 -9.60 -2.15
N ASP A 191 -18.51 -10.47 -3.07
CA ASP A 191 -18.94 -10.11 -4.43
C ASP A 191 -20.00 -8.97 -4.43
N GLU A 192 -20.89 -8.93 -3.44
CA GLU A 192 -21.95 -7.93 -3.29
C GLU A 192 -21.42 -6.52 -3.04
N HIS A 193 -20.23 -6.40 -2.45
CA HIS A 193 -19.59 -5.14 -2.11
C HIS A 193 -18.31 -4.89 -2.92
N TYR A 194 -18.07 -5.70 -3.96
CA TYR A 194 -16.93 -5.58 -4.87
C TYR A 194 -16.73 -4.16 -5.41
N GLY A 195 -17.81 -3.41 -5.64
CA GLY A 195 -17.73 -2.03 -6.16
C GLY A 195 -16.96 -1.03 -5.28
N CYS A 196 -16.71 -1.38 -4.01
CA CYS A 196 -16.00 -0.57 -3.03
C CYS A 196 -14.59 -1.09 -2.70
N SER A 197 -14.19 -2.24 -3.26
CA SER A 197 -12.94 -2.90 -2.92
C SER A 197 -11.72 -2.30 -3.63
N PRO A 198 -10.50 -2.51 -3.08
CA PRO A 198 -9.26 -2.32 -3.81
C PRO A 198 -9.22 -3.04 -5.15
N ALA A 199 -9.73 -4.27 -5.22
CA ALA A 199 -9.76 -5.06 -6.46
C ALA A 199 -10.48 -4.34 -7.60
N LYS A 200 -11.55 -3.57 -7.33
CA LYS A 200 -12.25 -2.77 -8.35
C LYS A 200 -11.38 -1.69 -8.99
N VAL A 201 -10.31 -1.26 -8.31
CA VAL A 201 -9.36 -0.29 -8.88
C VAL A 201 -8.58 -0.93 -10.02
N MET A 202 -8.24 -2.22 -9.92
CA MET A 202 -7.53 -2.95 -10.98
C MET A 202 -8.30 -2.97 -12.30
N GLU A 203 -9.60 -3.29 -12.26
CA GLU A 203 -10.45 -3.22 -13.46
C GLU A 203 -10.49 -1.82 -14.08
N LYS A 204 -10.64 -0.79 -13.24
CA LYS A 204 -10.68 0.60 -13.72
C LYS A 204 -9.37 0.97 -14.40
N ARG A 205 -8.22 0.58 -13.86
CA ARG A 205 -6.92 0.84 -14.46
C ARG A 205 -6.68 0.02 -15.71
N ALA A 206 -7.10 -1.23 -15.74
CA ALA A 206 -7.00 -2.05 -16.94
C ALA A 206 -7.80 -1.45 -18.10
N ALA A 207 -9.00 -0.93 -17.85
CA ALA A 207 -9.77 -0.19 -18.85
C ALA A 207 -9.08 1.10 -19.31
N ASP A 208 -8.39 1.81 -18.41
CA ASP A 208 -7.68 3.04 -18.72
C ASP A 208 -6.42 2.82 -19.58
N PHE A 209 -5.71 1.69 -19.36
CA PHE A 209 -4.42 1.40 -19.98
C PHE A 209 -4.49 0.30 -21.06
N GLY A 210 -5.67 -0.29 -21.29
CA GLY A 210 -5.85 -1.36 -22.26
C GLY A 210 -5.16 -2.67 -21.86
N THR A 211 -5.11 -2.97 -20.56
CA THR A 211 -4.47 -4.17 -19.99
C THR A 211 -5.48 -5.19 -19.47
N ALA A 212 -6.72 -5.13 -19.95
CA ALA A 212 -7.73 -6.13 -19.71
C ALA A 212 -7.65 -7.24 -20.78
N ASP A 213 -8.05 -8.45 -20.42
CA ASP A 213 -8.24 -9.53 -21.38
C ASP A 213 -9.51 -9.34 -22.24
N ALA A 214 -9.85 -10.34 -23.05
CA ALA A 214 -11.00 -10.28 -23.95
C ALA A 214 -12.36 -10.23 -23.21
N ASP A 215 -12.42 -10.72 -21.97
CA ASP A 215 -13.60 -10.74 -21.12
C ASP A 215 -13.68 -9.49 -20.21
N GLY A 216 -12.67 -8.63 -20.26
CA GLY A 216 -12.59 -7.40 -19.50
C GLY A 216 -11.92 -7.56 -18.13
N VAL A 217 -11.35 -8.72 -17.83
CA VAL A 217 -10.63 -8.98 -16.58
C VAL A 217 -9.27 -8.30 -16.62
N ALA A 218 -8.96 -7.51 -15.60
CA ALA A 218 -7.65 -6.87 -15.49
C ALA A 218 -6.54 -7.92 -15.38
N ALA A 219 -5.48 -7.79 -16.19
CA ALA A 219 -4.32 -8.69 -16.10
C ALA A 219 -3.72 -8.73 -14.68
N THR A 220 -3.68 -7.58 -13.98
CA THR A 220 -3.23 -7.52 -12.59
C THR A 220 -4.19 -8.22 -11.63
N PHE A 221 -5.50 -8.15 -11.87
CA PHE A 221 -6.48 -8.84 -11.03
C PHE A 221 -6.35 -10.36 -11.18
N ALA A 222 -6.29 -10.86 -12.42
CA ALA A 222 -6.10 -12.29 -12.68
C ALA A 222 -4.80 -12.82 -12.07
N ALA A 223 -3.70 -12.04 -12.15
CA ALA A 223 -2.44 -12.40 -11.51
C ALA A 223 -2.52 -12.41 -9.99
N THR A 224 -3.21 -11.42 -9.38
CA THR A 224 -3.45 -11.39 -7.92
C THR A 224 -4.33 -12.54 -7.45
N GLU A 225 -5.43 -12.85 -8.14
CA GLU A 225 -6.31 -13.99 -7.83
C GLU A 225 -5.53 -15.33 -7.90
N ALA A 226 -4.73 -15.51 -8.97
CA ALA A 226 -3.89 -16.70 -9.12
C ALA A 226 -2.85 -16.80 -8.00
N ALA A 227 -2.19 -15.69 -7.64
CA ALA A 227 -1.22 -15.64 -6.55
C ALA A 227 -1.87 -15.95 -5.19
N MET A 228 -3.07 -15.44 -4.93
CA MET A 228 -3.81 -15.71 -3.69
C MET A 228 -4.18 -17.19 -3.56
N ASN A 229 -4.67 -17.82 -4.64
CA ASN A 229 -4.93 -19.26 -4.66
C ASN A 229 -3.64 -20.10 -4.51
N ALA A 230 -2.55 -19.68 -5.17
CA ALA A 230 -1.26 -20.35 -5.08
C ALA A 230 -0.67 -20.27 -3.66
N GLY A 231 -0.75 -19.10 -3.02
CA GLY A 231 -0.27 -18.93 -1.65
C GLY A 231 -1.08 -19.72 -0.63
N LEU A 232 -2.40 -19.81 -0.79
CA LEU A 232 -3.22 -20.69 0.07
C LEU A 232 -2.84 -22.16 -0.11
N THR A 233 -2.65 -22.59 -1.37
CA THR A 233 -2.16 -23.94 -1.69
C THR A 233 -0.77 -24.19 -1.10
N ALA A 234 0.12 -23.21 -1.13
CA ALA A 234 1.45 -23.31 -0.54
C ALA A 234 1.39 -23.43 0.99
N LEU A 235 0.52 -22.65 1.66
CA LEU A 235 0.27 -22.77 3.10
C LEU A 235 -0.24 -24.18 3.48
N GLN A 236 -1.17 -24.74 2.70
CA GLN A 236 -1.69 -26.09 2.92
C GLN A 236 -0.63 -27.19 2.72
N ASN A 237 0.37 -26.93 1.89
CA ASN A 237 1.49 -27.83 1.62
C ASN A 237 2.73 -27.56 2.50
N GLU A 238 2.65 -26.59 3.42
CA GLU A 238 3.78 -26.12 4.23
C GLU A 238 4.99 -25.66 3.39
N ASP A 239 4.73 -25.09 2.21
CA ASP A 239 5.74 -24.60 1.26
C ASP A 239 6.00 -23.10 1.47
N MET A 240 6.95 -22.79 2.36
CA MET A 240 7.28 -21.41 2.71
C MET A 240 7.67 -20.55 1.49
N GLN A 241 8.46 -21.10 0.56
CA GLN A 241 8.89 -20.33 -0.61
C GLN A 241 7.69 -20.01 -1.49
N GLY A 242 6.78 -20.96 -1.69
CA GLY A 242 5.54 -20.73 -2.42
C GLY A 242 4.66 -19.64 -1.81
N VAL A 243 4.60 -19.52 -0.48
CA VAL A 243 3.85 -18.45 0.20
C VAL A 243 4.49 -17.08 -0.03
N VAL A 244 5.83 -17.00 0.10
CA VAL A 244 6.58 -15.76 -0.13
C VAL A 244 6.46 -15.30 -1.58
N ASP A 245 6.64 -16.21 -2.55
CA ASP A 245 6.51 -15.91 -3.98
C ASP A 245 5.10 -15.41 -4.32
N ALA A 246 4.07 -16.03 -3.74
CA ALA A 246 2.69 -15.59 -3.90
C ALA A 246 2.47 -14.18 -3.32
N ARG A 247 2.97 -13.90 -2.11
CA ARG A 247 2.86 -12.57 -1.47
C ARG A 247 3.55 -11.50 -2.33
N ASP A 248 4.74 -11.79 -2.84
CA ASP A 248 5.50 -10.87 -3.69
C ASP A 248 4.78 -10.58 -5.02
N GLU A 249 4.15 -11.58 -5.63
CA GLU A 249 3.34 -11.38 -6.83
C GLU A 249 2.09 -10.52 -6.55
N VAL A 250 1.44 -10.68 -5.39
CA VAL A 250 0.34 -9.80 -4.98
C VAL A 250 0.83 -8.36 -4.83
N LEU A 251 1.93 -8.13 -4.10
CA LEU A 251 2.52 -6.80 -3.91
C LEU A 251 2.90 -6.14 -5.24
N LYS A 252 3.56 -6.89 -6.14
CA LYS A 252 3.92 -6.41 -7.48
C LYS A 252 2.70 -5.94 -8.26
N ASN A 253 1.59 -6.69 -8.26
CA ASN A 253 0.38 -6.30 -8.96
C ASN A 253 -0.31 -5.07 -8.33
N LEU A 254 -0.23 -4.92 -7.00
CA LEU A 254 -0.65 -3.70 -6.30
C LEU A 254 0.21 -2.49 -6.71
N VAL A 255 1.53 -2.63 -6.76
CA VAL A 255 2.45 -1.56 -7.21
C VAL A 255 2.14 -1.14 -8.66
N ILE A 256 1.89 -2.10 -9.55
CA ILE A 256 1.53 -1.81 -10.95
C ILE A 256 0.22 -1.01 -11.03
N VAL A 257 -0.86 -1.48 -10.38
CA VAL A 257 -2.18 -0.82 -10.50
C VAL A 257 -2.16 0.59 -9.90
N TYR A 258 -1.52 0.78 -8.75
CA TYR A 258 -1.48 2.09 -8.11
C TYR A 258 -0.53 3.06 -8.83
N SER A 259 0.55 2.56 -9.44
CA SER A 259 1.38 3.37 -10.36
C SER A 259 0.57 3.84 -11.58
N GLN A 260 -0.21 2.95 -12.19
CA GLN A 260 -1.14 3.31 -13.28
C GLN A 260 -2.17 4.36 -12.81
N ALA A 261 -2.66 4.23 -11.58
CA ALA A 261 -3.58 5.22 -10.99
C ALA A 261 -2.92 6.58 -10.85
N VAL A 262 -1.72 6.66 -10.25
CA VAL A 262 -0.95 7.90 -10.12
C VAL A 262 -0.73 8.53 -11.50
N LEU A 263 -0.22 7.78 -12.48
CA LEU A 263 0.02 8.28 -13.85
C LEU A 263 -1.25 8.84 -14.50
N LYS A 264 -2.37 8.13 -14.37
CA LYS A 264 -3.66 8.61 -14.90
C LYS A 264 -4.05 9.94 -14.28
N TYR A 265 -3.99 10.07 -12.96
CA TYR A 265 -4.45 11.28 -12.31
C TYR A 265 -3.48 12.44 -12.50
N THR A 266 -2.16 12.20 -12.51
CA THR A 266 -1.15 13.20 -12.88
C THR A 266 -1.43 13.82 -14.24
N SER A 267 -1.81 13.01 -15.25
CA SER A 267 -2.19 13.54 -16.58
C SER A 267 -3.42 14.46 -16.59
N LYS A 268 -4.19 14.48 -15.49
CA LYS A 268 -5.42 15.27 -15.33
C LYS A 268 -5.28 16.41 -14.32
N MET A 269 -4.18 16.48 -13.56
CA MET A 269 -4.01 17.49 -12.51
C MET A 269 -3.96 18.92 -13.04
N ASP A 270 -3.61 19.12 -14.32
CA ASP A 270 -3.63 20.45 -14.98
C ASP A 270 -5.02 20.85 -15.53
N SER A 271 -6.07 20.10 -15.19
CA SER A 271 -7.44 20.42 -15.60
C SER A 271 -7.97 21.71 -14.94
N ASN A 272 -8.39 22.68 -15.74
CA ASN A 272 -8.85 24.00 -15.27
C ASN A 272 -10.09 24.03 -14.37
N THR A 273 -10.82 22.91 -14.22
CA THR A 273 -12.11 22.87 -13.48
C THR A 273 -12.18 21.76 -12.44
N THR A 274 -11.33 20.74 -12.52
CA THR A 274 -11.34 19.59 -11.60
C THR A 274 -9.95 19.17 -11.13
N ALA A 275 -8.93 20.03 -11.28
CA ALA A 275 -7.55 19.78 -10.87
C ALA A 275 -7.44 19.25 -9.43
N GLU A 276 -8.00 19.99 -8.46
CA GLU A 276 -7.88 19.68 -7.03
C GLU A 276 -8.45 18.29 -6.69
N LYS A 277 -9.56 17.91 -7.32
CA LYS A 277 -10.13 16.57 -7.19
C LYS A 277 -9.14 15.50 -7.64
N TYR A 278 -8.51 15.69 -8.80
CA TYR A 278 -7.55 14.73 -9.34
C TYR A 278 -6.23 14.70 -8.57
N GLN A 279 -5.81 15.84 -8.00
CA GLN A 279 -4.68 15.90 -7.07
C GLN A 279 -4.95 15.03 -5.83
N ALA A 280 -6.13 15.15 -5.23
CA ALA A 280 -6.52 14.34 -4.07
C ALA A 280 -6.63 12.84 -4.40
N GLU A 281 -7.18 12.48 -5.58
CA GLU A 281 -7.20 11.08 -6.03
C GLU A 281 -5.77 10.54 -6.25
N GLY A 282 -4.93 11.28 -6.96
CA GLY A 282 -3.53 10.90 -7.22
C GLY A 282 -2.72 10.76 -5.93
N TYR A 283 -2.88 11.70 -4.99
CA TYR A 283 -2.28 11.63 -3.65
C TYR A 283 -2.65 10.33 -2.94
N ALA A 284 -3.94 9.99 -2.87
CA ALA A 284 -4.37 8.79 -2.16
C ALA A 284 -3.90 7.49 -2.83
N PHE A 285 -3.78 7.48 -4.16
CA PHE A 285 -3.22 6.34 -4.89
C PHE A 285 -1.71 6.21 -4.72
N TRP A 286 -0.98 7.33 -4.61
CA TRP A 286 0.44 7.31 -4.27
C TRP A 286 0.64 6.77 -2.85
N LYS A 287 -0.14 7.28 -1.88
CA LYS A 287 -0.11 6.79 -0.49
C LYS A 287 -0.30 5.28 -0.38
N ALA A 288 -1.10 4.66 -1.25
CA ALA A 288 -1.33 3.21 -1.26
C ALA A 288 -0.10 2.35 -1.60
N ILE A 289 0.97 2.94 -2.15
CA ILE A 289 2.20 2.22 -2.51
C ILE A 289 3.48 2.92 -2.07
N GLU A 290 3.40 4.13 -1.52
CA GLU A 290 4.57 4.96 -1.23
C GLU A 290 5.59 4.23 -0.35
N ALA A 291 5.15 3.55 0.73
CA ALA A 291 6.07 2.81 1.61
C ALA A 291 6.77 1.62 0.91
N TYR A 292 6.18 1.08 -0.15
CA TYR A 292 6.72 -0.07 -0.90
C TYR A 292 7.51 0.36 -2.13
N ALA A 293 7.15 1.49 -2.74
CA ALA A 293 7.86 2.04 -3.88
C ALA A 293 9.08 2.84 -3.45
N ALA A 294 9.00 3.55 -2.31
CA ALA A 294 10.04 4.45 -1.83
C ALA A 294 11.44 3.83 -1.73
N PRO A 295 11.63 2.61 -1.19
CA PRO A 295 12.94 1.95 -1.14
C PRO A 295 13.55 1.60 -2.51
N HIS A 296 12.77 1.76 -3.58
CA HIS A 296 13.15 1.51 -4.97
C HIS A 296 13.08 2.80 -5.81
N MET A 297 12.86 3.96 -5.18
CA MET A 297 12.88 5.24 -5.87
C MET A 297 14.31 5.76 -5.97
N HIS A 298 14.60 6.48 -7.05
CA HIS A 298 15.97 6.82 -7.43
C HIS A 298 16.77 7.47 -6.30
N ASP A 299 17.95 6.90 -6.09
CA ASP A 299 19.02 7.48 -5.32
C ASP A 299 19.53 8.75 -6.00
N GLY A 300 20.04 9.65 -5.18
CA GLY A 300 20.51 10.95 -5.61
C GLY A 300 21.97 11.17 -5.26
N CYS A 301 22.72 11.80 -6.16
CA CYS A 301 24.00 12.41 -5.82
C CYS A 301 23.79 13.91 -5.65
N TYR A 302 23.84 14.40 -4.41
CA TYR A 302 23.76 15.83 -4.12
C TYR A 302 25.09 16.52 -4.37
N ASN A 303 25.01 17.72 -4.94
CA ASN A 303 26.18 18.49 -5.30
C ASN A 303 25.97 19.98 -5.00
N MET A 304 26.74 20.48 -4.03
CA MET A 304 26.71 21.88 -3.63
C MET A 304 27.38 22.80 -4.66
N ALA A 305 28.37 22.30 -5.41
CA ALA A 305 29.12 23.08 -6.40
C ALA A 305 28.25 23.51 -7.59
N VAL A 306 27.17 22.77 -7.87
CA VAL A 306 26.20 23.06 -8.94
C VAL A 306 24.92 23.75 -8.42
N GLY A 307 25.01 24.41 -7.26
CA GLY A 307 23.91 25.18 -6.69
C GLY A 307 22.94 24.36 -5.83
N HIS A 308 23.47 23.40 -5.06
CA HIS A 308 22.70 22.55 -4.14
C HIS A 308 21.63 21.71 -4.86
N LYS A 309 22.01 21.06 -5.95
CA LYS A 309 21.11 20.20 -6.73
C LYS A 309 21.40 18.73 -6.48
N VAL A 310 20.38 17.91 -6.69
CA VAL A 310 20.49 16.45 -6.68
C VAL A 310 20.34 15.95 -8.10
N MET A 311 21.33 15.16 -8.54
CA MET A 311 21.17 14.36 -9.75
C MET A 311 20.56 13.02 -9.35
N MET A 312 19.37 12.71 -9.89
CA MET A 312 18.73 11.39 -9.74
C MET A 312 19.49 10.37 -10.56
N MET A 313 19.82 9.22 -9.98
CA MET A 313 20.84 8.30 -10.52
C MET A 313 20.37 6.88 -10.77
N GLY A 314 19.09 6.55 -10.53
CA GLY A 314 18.68 5.15 -10.53
C GLY A 314 18.77 4.53 -9.15
N GLU A 315 18.71 3.20 -9.09
CA GLU A 315 19.19 2.43 -7.94
C GLU A 315 20.72 2.29 -8.08
N ILE A 316 21.49 2.94 -7.21
CA ILE A 316 22.96 2.95 -7.27
C ILE A 316 23.58 2.78 -5.89
N ASP A 317 24.73 2.13 -5.80
CA ASP A 317 25.56 2.24 -4.61
C ASP A 317 26.06 3.69 -4.44
N ALA A 318 26.22 4.15 -3.21
CA ALA A 318 26.77 5.49 -2.92
C ALA A 318 28.09 5.78 -3.65
N SER A 319 28.90 4.75 -3.90
CA SER A 319 30.16 4.86 -4.67
C SER A 319 29.99 5.32 -6.11
N ALA A 320 28.80 5.12 -6.71
CA ALA A 320 28.50 5.65 -8.02
C ALA A 320 28.52 7.19 -8.03
N CYS A 321 28.28 7.86 -6.90
CA CYS A 321 28.44 9.32 -6.81
C CYS A 321 29.90 9.78 -6.92
N ASP A 322 30.89 8.92 -6.62
CA ASP A 322 32.31 9.23 -6.81
C ASP A 322 32.80 8.92 -8.24
N ALA A 323 31.93 8.35 -9.09
CA ALA A 323 32.29 7.85 -10.41
C ALA A 323 32.08 8.87 -11.55
N PHE A 324 31.76 10.12 -11.19
CA PHE A 324 31.68 11.23 -12.14
C PHE A 324 33.07 11.66 -12.58
N ILE A 325 33.23 11.84 -13.88
CA ILE A 325 34.45 12.33 -14.51
C ILE A 325 34.11 13.43 -15.51
N TRP A 326 34.96 14.45 -15.55
CA TRP A 326 34.90 15.48 -16.57
C TRP A 326 35.51 14.94 -17.87
N THR A 327 34.71 14.81 -18.92
CA THR A 327 35.12 14.22 -20.20
C THR A 327 34.79 15.14 -21.35
N ASN A 328 35.47 14.99 -22.48
CA ASN A 328 35.17 15.77 -23.68
C ASN A 328 34.06 15.17 -24.55
N GLY A 329 33.00 14.57 -23.97
CA GLY A 329 31.71 14.25 -24.62
C GLY A 329 31.72 13.17 -25.74
N SER A 330 32.83 13.00 -26.46
CA SER A 330 33.07 12.02 -27.52
C SER A 330 34.20 11.03 -27.17
N GLN A 331 34.92 11.23 -26.06
CA GLN A 331 36.19 10.55 -25.74
C GLN A 331 37.26 10.71 -26.86
N GLU A 332 37.09 11.67 -27.77
CA GLU A 332 38.03 11.93 -28.85
C GLU A 332 39.06 12.97 -28.40
N GLU A 333 40.34 12.77 -28.74
CA GLU A 333 41.46 13.63 -28.34
C GLU A 333 41.28 15.13 -28.69
N ASN A 334 40.36 15.47 -29.62
CA ASN A 334 40.08 16.83 -30.08
C ASN A 334 38.60 17.27 -29.93
N GLY A 335 37.79 16.57 -29.13
CA GLY A 335 36.38 16.92 -28.91
C GLY A 335 36.19 18.21 -28.08
N THR A 336 35.18 19.02 -28.40
CA THR A 336 34.88 20.33 -27.76
C THR A 336 33.61 20.35 -26.92
N ALA A 337 33.19 19.22 -26.37
CA ALA A 337 32.03 19.17 -25.47
C ALA A 337 32.44 18.60 -24.12
N ASP A 338 32.92 19.46 -23.23
CA ASP A 338 33.22 19.05 -21.87
C ASP A 338 31.91 18.74 -21.12
N THR A 339 31.79 17.54 -20.57
CA THR A 339 30.59 17.02 -19.92
C THR A 339 30.94 16.19 -18.69
N CYS A 340 30.12 16.32 -17.66
CA CYS A 340 30.28 15.54 -16.44
C CYS A 340 29.54 14.21 -16.60
N TYR A 341 30.30 13.13 -16.72
CA TYR A 341 29.81 11.81 -17.08
C TYR A 341 30.06 10.82 -15.95
N ASN A 342 29.04 10.04 -15.60
CA ASN A 342 29.17 8.98 -14.61
C ASN A 342 29.59 7.66 -15.26
N THR A 343 30.69 7.08 -14.80
CA THR A 343 31.24 5.85 -15.39
C THR A 343 30.54 4.56 -14.97
N VAL A 344 29.68 4.59 -13.94
CA VAL A 344 28.96 3.41 -13.44
C VAL A 344 27.60 3.26 -14.13
N ASN A 345 26.77 4.30 -14.11
CA ASN A 345 25.42 4.24 -14.68
C ASN A 345 25.29 4.93 -16.05
N HIS A 346 26.40 5.43 -16.60
CA HIS A 346 26.46 6.06 -17.92
C HIS A 346 25.59 7.33 -18.06
N MET A 347 25.22 7.97 -16.96
CA MET A 347 24.46 9.22 -16.97
C MET A 347 25.35 10.46 -17.14
N VAL A 348 24.79 11.52 -17.72
CA VAL A 348 25.45 12.81 -17.90
C VAL A 348 24.77 13.85 -17.02
N SER A 349 25.55 14.56 -16.19
CA SER A 349 25.05 15.72 -15.46
C SER A 349 24.99 16.94 -16.37
N THR A 350 23.79 17.49 -16.55
CA THR A 350 23.59 18.78 -17.23
C THR A 350 23.75 19.99 -16.31
N ASP A 351 23.87 19.75 -15.00
CA ASP A 351 24.02 20.80 -13.99
C ASP A 351 25.50 21.18 -13.76
N ALA A 352 26.41 20.22 -13.92
CA ALA A 352 27.85 20.46 -13.88
C ALA A 352 28.35 20.96 -15.24
N THR A 353 28.71 22.25 -15.32
CA THR A 353 29.20 22.90 -16.53
C THR A 353 30.72 23.11 -16.55
N ASP A 354 31.42 22.70 -15.49
CA ASP A 354 32.88 22.71 -15.39
C ASP A 354 33.39 21.51 -14.57
N GLU A 355 34.71 21.28 -14.60
CA GLU A 355 35.38 20.19 -13.89
C GLU A 355 35.14 20.27 -12.37
N ALA A 356 35.18 21.47 -11.79
CA ALA A 356 34.94 21.67 -10.36
C ALA A 356 33.50 21.31 -9.94
N GLY A 357 32.53 21.62 -10.79
CA GLY A 357 31.15 21.19 -10.64
C GLY A 357 31.02 19.67 -10.75
N CYS A 358 31.78 19.03 -11.64
CA CYS A 358 31.75 17.57 -11.79
C CYS A 358 32.36 16.84 -10.59
N ASP A 359 33.52 17.30 -10.12
CA ASP A 359 34.21 16.79 -8.92
C ASP A 359 33.41 17.01 -7.63
N GLY A 360 32.36 17.85 -7.67
CA GLY A 360 31.46 18.09 -6.57
C GLY A 360 30.50 16.93 -6.26
N TYR A 361 30.33 15.98 -7.19
CA TYR A 361 29.60 14.74 -6.91
C TYR A 361 30.48 13.79 -6.10
N THR A 362 29.94 13.31 -4.98
CA THR A 362 30.65 12.37 -4.11
C THR A 362 29.68 11.55 -3.27
N SER A 363 30.09 10.33 -2.90
CA SER A 363 29.37 9.44 -1.98
C SER A 363 29.12 10.07 -0.61
N GLN A 364 29.90 11.08 -0.20
CA GLN A 364 29.64 11.83 1.04
C GLN A 364 28.28 12.55 1.03
N TYR A 365 27.79 12.90 -0.17
CA TYR A 365 26.51 13.57 -0.37
C TYR A 365 25.52 12.68 -1.12
N TYR A 366 25.69 11.37 -0.99
CA TYR A 366 24.70 10.40 -1.43
C TYR A 366 23.38 10.59 -0.65
N MET A 367 22.28 10.58 -1.39
CA MET A 367 20.92 10.65 -0.85
C MET A 367 20.19 9.39 -1.25
N ASP A 368 20.10 8.47 -0.30
CA ASP A 368 19.36 7.21 -0.44
C ASP A 368 17.87 7.50 -0.67
N ASN A 369 17.28 6.89 -1.69
CA ASN A 369 15.84 7.00 -1.99
C ASN A 369 15.34 8.46 -2.08
N TYR A 370 16.18 9.38 -2.57
CA TYR A 370 15.90 10.82 -2.56
C TYR A 370 14.55 11.18 -3.19
N ALA A 371 14.19 10.52 -4.29
CA ALA A 371 12.93 10.76 -4.99
C ALA A 371 11.67 10.42 -4.17
N ALA A 372 11.79 9.66 -3.07
CA ALA A 372 10.69 9.41 -2.13
C ALA A 372 10.48 10.52 -1.09
N THR A 373 11.45 11.43 -0.93
CA THR A 373 11.44 12.49 0.10
C THR A 373 11.13 13.89 -0.43
N MET A 374 10.87 14.00 -1.74
CA MET A 374 10.41 15.23 -2.40
C MET A 374 8.90 15.36 -2.34
#